data_AF-A0A1M4TIV5-F1
#
_entry.id   AF-A0A1M4TIV5-F1
#
_cell.length_a   1.000
_cell.length_b   1.000
_cell.length_c   1.000
_cell.angle_alpha   90.00
_cell.angle_beta   90.00
_cell.angle_gamma   90.00
#
_symmetry.space_group_name_H-M   'P 1'
#
loop_
_entity.id
_entity.type
_entity.pdbx_description
1 polymer ?
#
loop_
_entity_poly.entity_id
_entity_poly.type
_entity_poly.pdbx_seq_one_letter_code
_entity_poly.pdbx_strand_id
1 'polypeptide(L)'
;MDHRDKPGDDDGGEGGDPDHDAYCTETADAAAVYNRQPIRLPHKLLSCPSPKSDPSSAIMRPWIGRRPDLIAALLGPILLLLVLTGMTRAQDERDPQILDQLFAQLRIAPGAAAARAIDQKIWIAWTSPADPPLAARMREILVLRSGMDLPTAMDLLNQLVVDYPEYAEGWNQRATLHYLMSDYAASLADIEKVLQFEPRHFGALVGRAMIYRSQGKQALALRDMAAALAIHPFLVERALFPELLDGVTRI
;
A
#
# COMPACT_ATOMS: atom_id res chain seq x y z
N MET A 1 -20.17 80.92 27.56
CA MET A 1 -20.29 80.77 26.11
C MET A 1 -18.97 81.16 25.48
N ASP A 2 -18.14 80.19 25.10
CA ASP A 2 -17.14 80.34 24.01
C ASP A 2 -16.66 78.94 23.54
N HIS A 3 -16.22 78.92 22.30
CA HIS A 3 -16.03 77.86 21.31
C HIS A 3 -14.96 76.78 21.54
N ARG A 4 -15.01 75.79 20.61
CA ARG A 4 -13.97 74.84 20.10
C ARG A 4 -14.11 73.42 20.66
N ASP A 5 -13.93 72.34 19.92
CA ASP A 5 -13.54 72.10 18.52
C ASP A 5 -13.99 70.67 18.13
N LYS A 6 -13.83 70.38 16.84
CA LYS A 6 -14.31 69.28 15.98
C LYS A 6 -13.83 67.82 16.31
N PRO A 7 -14.25 66.80 15.50
CA PRO A 7 -14.53 65.41 15.90
C PRO A 7 -13.40 64.41 15.58
N GLY A 8 -13.59 63.15 15.99
CA GLY A 8 -12.83 61.99 15.51
C GLY A 8 -13.69 60.72 15.62
N ASP A 9 -13.88 60.09 14.47
CA ASP A 9 -14.48 58.77 14.25
C ASP A 9 -13.64 57.66 14.92
N ASP A 10 -14.25 56.52 15.25
CA ASP A 10 -13.69 55.22 14.87
C ASP A 10 -14.72 54.09 15.05
N ASP A 11 -15.16 53.57 13.89
CA ASP A 11 -15.91 52.34 13.69
C ASP A 11 -15.02 51.13 14.05
N GLY A 12 -15.39 50.41 15.11
CA GLY A 12 -14.82 49.10 15.42
C GLY A 12 -15.39 48.03 14.47
N GLY A 13 -14.82 47.94 13.28
CA GLY A 13 -15.14 46.90 12.29
C GLY A 13 -14.81 45.49 12.79
N GLU A 14 -15.77 44.58 12.57
CA GLU A 14 -15.59 43.14 12.60
C GLU A 14 -14.55 42.73 11.54
N GLY A 15 -13.31 42.52 11.98
CA GLY A 15 -12.29 41.82 11.20
C GLY A 15 -12.51 40.32 11.29
N GLY A 16 -13.40 39.78 10.46
CA GLY A 16 -13.40 38.35 10.16
C GLY A 16 -12.11 37.99 9.44
N ASP A 17 -11.27 37.20 10.10
CA ASP A 17 -10.05 36.64 9.53
C ASP A 17 -10.41 35.68 8.37
N PRO A 18 -10.09 35.99 7.10
CA PRO A 18 -10.47 35.16 5.96
C PRO A 18 -9.71 33.84 5.88
N ASP A 19 -8.68 33.62 6.72
CA ASP A 19 -7.80 32.45 6.63
C ASP A 19 -8.20 31.28 7.53
N HIS A 20 -9.24 31.42 8.37
CA HIS A 20 -9.61 30.31 9.26
C HIS A 20 -10.31 29.15 8.52
N ASP A 21 -11.00 29.45 7.41
CA ASP A 21 -11.73 28.46 6.60
C ASP A 21 -10.85 27.73 5.58
N ALA A 22 -9.59 28.17 5.37
CA ALA A 22 -8.65 27.54 4.44
C ALA A 22 -7.94 26.30 5.03
N TYR A 23 -7.88 26.17 6.36
CA TYR A 23 -7.14 25.08 7.03
C TYR A 23 -7.92 23.77 7.18
N CYS A 24 -9.24 23.78 6.99
CA CYS A 24 -10.07 22.58 7.10
C CYS A 24 -10.12 21.76 5.81
N THR A 25 -9.68 22.29 4.66
CA THR A 25 -9.68 21.58 3.38
C THR A 25 -8.38 20.87 3.03
N GLU A 26 -7.27 21.14 3.75
CA GLU A 26 -5.96 20.56 3.43
C GLU A 26 -5.65 19.25 4.19
N THR A 27 -6.40 18.95 5.27
CA THR A 27 -6.23 17.70 6.04
C THR A 27 -6.98 16.51 5.46
N ALA A 28 -7.98 16.77 4.60
CA ALA A 28 -8.60 15.75 3.75
C ALA A 28 -7.66 15.29 2.62
N ASP A 29 -6.73 16.16 2.19
CA ASP A 29 -5.77 15.84 1.12
C ASP A 29 -4.58 15.01 1.60
N ALA A 30 -4.20 15.07 2.88
CA ALA A 30 -3.14 14.22 3.44
C ALA A 30 -3.51 12.73 3.43
N ALA A 31 -4.79 12.38 3.60
CA ALA A 31 -5.31 11.02 3.40
C ALA A 31 -5.42 10.64 1.91
N ALA A 32 -5.40 11.62 1.00
CA ALA A 32 -5.50 11.44 -0.45
C ALA A 32 -4.13 11.29 -1.16
N VAL A 33 -3.01 11.59 -0.49
CA VAL A 33 -1.66 11.43 -1.09
C VAL A 33 -1.33 9.97 -1.43
N TYR A 34 -1.87 9.00 -0.67
CA TYR A 34 -1.66 7.58 -0.94
C TYR A 34 -2.64 6.96 -1.95
N ASN A 35 -3.55 7.76 -2.53
CA ASN A 35 -4.57 7.28 -3.46
C ASN A 35 -4.58 8.05 -4.79
N ARG A 36 -3.46 8.04 -5.53
CA ARG A 36 -3.43 8.51 -6.92
C ARG A 36 -2.70 7.50 -7.82
N GLN A 37 -3.46 6.66 -8.53
CA GLN A 37 -3.67 6.74 -9.99
C GLN A 37 -4.56 5.57 -10.49
N PRO A 38 -5.59 5.82 -11.32
CA PRO A 38 -6.31 4.77 -12.02
C PRO A 38 -5.47 4.24 -13.19
N ILE A 39 -5.20 2.93 -13.21
CA ILE A 39 -4.65 2.25 -14.39
C ILE A 39 -5.71 2.31 -15.49
N ARG A 40 -5.56 3.24 -16.44
CA ARG A 40 -6.27 3.16 -17.73
C ARG A 40 -5.69 2.00 -18.51
N LEU A 41 -6.37 0.86 -18.52
CA LEU A 41 -6.13 -0.20 -19.49
C LEU A 41 -6.67 0.24 -20.86
N PRO A 42 -5.88 0.19 -21.95
CA PRO A 42 -6.43 0.37 -23.28
C PRO A 42 -7.28 -0.84 -23.67
N HIS A 43 -8.59 -0.65 -23.77
CA HIS A 43 -9.47 -1.54 -24.52
C HIS A 43 -9.10 -1.44 -26.01
N LYS A 44 -8.46 -2.49 -26.54
CA LYS A 44 -8.63 -3.01 -27.91
C LYS A 44 -7.57 -4.07 -28.16
N LEU A 45 -7.96 -5.35 -28.11
CA LEU A 45 -7.30 -6.36 -28.92
C LEU A 45 -8.36 -7.10 -29.72
N LEU A 46 -8.18 -6.93 -31.03
CA LEU A 46 -8.99 -7.48 -32.09
C LEU A 46 -8.77 -8.99 -32.20
N SER A 47 -9.86 -9.63 -32.61
CA SER A 47 -10.03 -11.03 -32.96
C SER A 47 -8.95 -11.60 -33.89
N CYS A 48 -8.54 -12.84 -33.63
CA CYS A 48 -7.98 -13.74 -34.64
C CYS A 48 -8.65 -15.14 -34.52
N PRO A 49 -9.07 -15.76 -35.63
CA PRO A 49 -9.76 -17.04 -35.62
C PRO A 49 -8.79 -18.23 -35.59
N SER A 50 -9.24 -19.32 -34.96
CA SER A 50 -8.60 -20.64 -34.94
C SER A 50 -8.58 -21.32 -36.32
N PRO A 51 -7.51 -22.04 -36.70
CA PRO A 51 -7.53 -22.88 -37.89
C PRO A 51 -8.29 -24.20 -37.66
N LYS A 52 -9.18 -24.50 -38.61
CA LYS A 52 -10.01 -25.70 -38.70
C LYS A 52 -9.16 -26.92 -39.07
N SER A 53 -9.43 -28.04 -38.39
CA SER A 53 -9.10 -29.39 -38.85
C SER A 53 -10.03 -29.80 -39.99
N ASP A 54 -9.50 -30.40 -41.05
CA ASP A 54 -10.32 -31.26 -41.93
C ASP A 54 -9.52 -32.51 -42.38
N PRO A 55 -10.20 -33.66 -42.57
CA PRO A 55 -9.61 -34.99 -42.64
C PRO A 55 -9.59 -35.57 -44.08
N SER A 56 -9.20 -36.84 -44.18
CA SER A 56 -9.19 -37.73 -45.36
C SER A 56 -7.87 -37.68 -46.13
N SER A 57 -7.21 -38.78 -46.49
CA SER A 57 -7.60 -40.18 -46.59
C SER A 57 -6.36 -41.05 -46.78
N ALA A 58 -6.37 -42.22 -46.14
CA ALA A 58 -5.88 -43.53 -46.61
C ALA A 58 -4.55 -43.63 -47.39
N ILE A 59 -3.71 -44.59 -46.98
CA ILE A 59 -3.48 -45.85 -47.72
C ILE A 59 -2.38 -46.69 -47.03
N MET A 60 -2.74 -47.97 -46.84
CA MET A 60 -1.98 -49.21 -46.64
C MET A 60 -0.47 -49.23 -46.28
N ARG A 61 -0.21 -50.03 -45.24
CA ARG A 61 1.07 -50.67 -44.89
C ARG A 61 1.50 -51.72 -45.94
N PRO A 62 2.79 -52.08 -45.97
CA PRO A 62 3.09 -53.49 -45.72
C PRO A 62 4.22 -53.73 -44.70
N TRP A 63 4.07 -54.89 -44.05
CA TRP A 63 4.96 -55.51 -43.08
C TRP A 63 6.25 -56.04 -43.72
N ILE A 64 7.42 -55.64 -43.22
CA ILE A 64 8.66 -56.41 -43.31
C ILE A 64 9.41 -56.30 -41.98
N GLY A 65 9.68 -57.45 -41.38
CA GLY A 65 10.20 -57.59 -40.03
C GLY A 65 11.71 -57.36 -39.90
N ARG A 66 12.09 -56.98 -38.68
CA ARG A 66 13.40 -57.30 -38.10
C ARG A 66 13.21 -57.44 -36.58
N ARG A 67 13.64 -58.57 -36.02
CA ARG A 67 13.67 -58.86 -34.57
C ARG A 67 14.96 -58.25 -33.94
N PRO A 68 15.31 -58.51 -32.66
CA PRO A 68 15.20 -57.52 -31.57
C PRO A 68 16.54 -57.30 -30.84
N ASP A 69 16.99 -56.05 -30.68
CA ASP A 69 18.14 -55.78 -29.81
C ASP A 69 17.64 -55.25 -28.45
N LEU A 70 17.41 -56.21 -27.56
CA LEU A 70 17.38 -56.00 -26.13
C LEU A 70 18.82 -55.73 -25.70
N ILE A 71 19.16 -54.49 -25.37
CA ILE A 71 20.15 -54.03 -24.37
C ILE A 71 20.30 -52.51 -24.56
N ALA A 72 20.31 -51.78 -23.45
CA ALA A 72 20.63 -50.35 -23.32
C ALA A 72 19.53 -49.32 -23.63
N ALA A 73 18.55 -49.18 -22.73
CA ALA A 73 17.90 -47.88 -22.48
C ALA A 73 17.22 -47.75 -21.09
N LEU A 74 17.62 -48.51 -20.07
CA LEU A 74 17.10 -48.36 -18.69
C LEU A 74 17.72 -47.17 -17.92
N LEU A 75 18.32 -46.22 -18.61
CA LEU A 75 18.79 -44.93 -18.04
C LEU A 75 18.07 -43.72 -18.66
N GLY A 76 17.05 -43.94 -19.51
CA GLY A 76 16.19 -42.87 -20.03
C GLY A 76 15.03 -42.46 -19.10
N PRO A 77 14.31 -43.37 -18.42
CA PRO A 77 13.10 -42.99 -17.70
C PRO A 77 13.35 -42.46 -16.28
N ILE A 78 14.55 -42.64 -15.70
CA ILE A 78 14.87 -42.14 -14.35
C ILE A 78 15.38 -40.69 -14.39
N LEU A 79 16.01 -40.24 -15.47
CA LEU A 79 16.40 -38.83 -15.62
C LEU A 79 15.21 -37.94 -16.07
N LEU A 80 14.19 -38.50 -16.72
CA LEU A 80 12.97 -37.76 -17.07
C LEU A 80 12.02 -37.58 -15.87
N LEU A 81 12.12 -38.43 -14.83
CA LEU A 81 11.31 -38.32 -13.61
C LEU A 81 11.90 -37.37 -12.56
N LEU A 82 13.17 -36.97 -12.68
CA LEU A 82 13.78 -35.94 -11.83
C LEU A 82 13.60 -34.50 -12.36
N VAL A 83 13.17 -34.34 -13.62
CA VAL A 83 12.83 -33.01 -14.18
C VAL A 83 11.37 -32.63 -13.89
N LEU A 84 10.50 -33.60 -13.60
CA LEU A 84 9.09 -33.34 -13.26
C LEU A 84 8.83 -32.98 -11.78
N THR A 85 9.82 -33.12 -10.89
CA THR A 85 9.73 -32.64 -9.50
C THR A 85 10.31 -31.24 -9.29
N GLY A 86 10.99 -30.66 -10.29
CA GLY A 86 11.66 -29.36 -10.17
C GLY A 86 10.88 -28.16 -10.70
N MET A 87 9.79 -28.38 -11.44
CA MET A 87 8.98 -27.30 -12.01
C MET A 87 7.73 -27.10 -11.16
N THR A 88 7.61 -25.89 -10.61
CA THR A 88 6.51 -25.34 -9.79
C THR A 88 6.62 -25.47 -8.27
N ARG A 89 7.75 -25.02 -7.70
CA ARG A 89 7.57 -23.91 -6.75
C ARG A 89 7.36 -22.68 -7.62
N ALA A 90 6.10 -22.34 -7.90
CA ALA A 90 5.80 -20.94 -8.11
C ALA A 90 6.46 -20.23 -6.92
N GLN A 91 7.35 -19.27 -7.18
CA GLN A 91 7.88 -18.42 -6.12
C GLN A 91 6.73 -17.54 -5.66
N ASP A 92 5.89 -18.17 -4.86
CA ASP A 92 4.74 -17.60 -4.21
C ASP A 92 5.29 -16.85 -3.01
N GLU A 93 4.89 -15.60 -2.89
CA GLU A 93 5.34 -14.60 -1.91
C GLU A 93 6.52 -13.73 -2.36
N ARG A 94 6.25 -12.41 -2.40
CA ARG A 94 7.24 -11.34 -2.44
C ARG A 94 8.06 -11.46 -1.15
N ASP A 95 9.12 -12.26 -1.25
CA ASP A 95 10.10 -12.66 -0.25
C ASP A 95 10.29 -11.60 0.85
N PRO A 96 10.18 -11.93 2.15
CA PRO A 96 10.56 -11.03 3.24
C PRO A 96 11.91 -10.33 3.00
N GLN A 97 12.83 -11.00 2.31
CA GLN A 97 14.11 -10.43 1.90
C GLN A 97 13.97 -9.23 0.94
N ILE A 98 12.96 -9.22 0.06
CA ILE A 98 12.67 -8.08 -0.82
C ILE A 98 12.21 -6.88 0.01
N LEU A 99 11.29 -7.07 0.96
CA LEU A 99 10.87 -5.98 1.86
C LEU A 99 12.05 -5.46 2.67
N ASP A 100 12.88 -6.35 3.23
CA ASP A 100 14.10 -5.98 3.96
C ASP A 100 15.05 -5.13 3.10
N GLN A 101 15.26 -5.53 1.85
CA GLN A 101 16.06 -4.78 0.89
C GLN A 101 15.46 -3.42 0.55
N LEU A 102 14.14 -3.34 0.35
CA LEU A 102 13.45 -2.08 0.06
C LEU A 102 13.55 -1.12 1.25
N PHE A 103 13.37 -1.60 2.49
CA PHE A 103 13.58 -0.76 3.68
C PHE A 103 15.02 -0.29 3.83
N ALA A 104 15.99 -1.18 3.58
CA ALA A 104 17.40 -0.82 3.60
C ALA A 104 17.72 0.28 2.59
N GLN A 105 17.18 0.20 1.37
CA GLN A 105 17.31 1.21 0.32
C GLN A 105 16.59 2.52 0.69
N LEU A 106 15.37 2.43 1.24
CA LEU A 106 14.56 3.59 1.60
C LEU A 106 15.26 4.48 2.63
N ARG A 107 15.89 3.85 3.63
CA ARG A 107 16.62 4.54 4.70
C ARG A 107 17.80 5.37 4.19
N ILE A 108 18.43 4.97 3.10
CA ILE A 108 19.61 5.65 2.51
C ILE A 108 19.32 6.29 1.16
N ALA A 109 18.04 6.50 0.82
CA ALA A 109 17.65 7.04 -0.48
C ALA A 109 18.31 8.42 -0.70
N PRO A 110 18.87 8.70 -1.89
CA PRO A 110 19.62 9.93 -2.14
C PRO A 110 18.74 11.20 -2.23
N GLY A 111 17.42 11.05 -2.20
CA GLY A 111 16.49 12.16 -2.31
C GLY A 111 15.02 11.72 -2.33
N ALA A 112 14.11 12.70 -2.22
CA ALA A 112 12.68 12.45 -2.12
C ALA A 112 12.09 11.67 -3.32
N ALA A 113 12.59 11.92 -4.54
CA ALA A 113 12.13 11.21 -5.74
C ALA A 113 12.51 9.72 -5.70
N ALA A 114 13.74 9.40 -5.28
CA ALA A 114 14.20 8.01 -5.11
C ALA A 114 13.45 7.31 -3.97
N ALA A 115 13.27 8.00 -2.85
CA ALA A 115 12.50 7.48 -1.71
C ALA A 115 11.07 7.14 -2.12
N ARG A 116 10.37 8.03 -2.85
CA ARG A 116 9.01 7.80 -3.36
C ARG A 116 8.91 6.56 -4.25
N ALA A 117 9.91 6.32 -5.11
CA ALA A 117 9.92 5.15 -5.97
C ALA A 117 10.12 3.83 -5.19
N ILE A 118 10.83 3.88 -4.05
CA ILE A 118 11.03 2.72 -3.17
C ILE A 118 9.80 2.50 -2.29
N ASP A 119 9.29 3.57 -1.68
CA ASP A 119 8.04 3.63 -0.92
C ASP A 119 6.87 3.00 -1.71
N GLN A 120 6.69 3.41 -2.97
CA GLN A 120 5.67 2.82 -3.85
C GLN A 120 5.80 1.29 -3.98
N LYS A 121 7.03 0.76 -4.06
CA LYS A 121 7.24 -0.70 -4.15
C LYS A 121 6.87 -1.40 -2.84
N ILE A 122 7.11 -0.75 -1.70
CA ILE A 122 6.73 -1.27 -0.39
C ILE A 122 5.21 -1.29 -0.26
N TRP A 123 4.50 -0.22 -0.66
CA TRP A 123 3.04 -0.23 -0.68
C TRP A 123 2.45 -1.28 -1.61
N ILE A 124 3.04 -1.48 -2.79
CA ILE A 124 2.65 -2.57 -3.68
C ILE A 124 2.86 -3.91 -2.97
N ALA A 125 4.00 -4.10 -2.29
CA ALA A 125 4.31 -5.30 -1.52
C ALA A 125 3.25 -5.56 -0.42
N TRP A 126 2.84 -4.54 0.32
CA TRP A 126 1.80 -4.72 1.35
C TRP A 126 0.40 -4.96 0.77
N THR A 127 0.01 -4.23 -0.28
CA THR A 127 -1.38 -4.24 -0.79
C THR A 127 -1.69 -5.31 -1.84
N SER A 128 -0.69 -6.03 -2.36
CA SER A 128 -0.88 -7.06 -3.39
C SER A 128 -0.45 -8.48 -2.98
N PRO A 129 -0.91 -9.01 -1.81
CA PRO A 129 -0.52 -10.31 -1.23
C PRO A 129 -0.44 -11.45 -2.24
N ALA A 130 0.41 -12.43 -1.97
CA ALA A 130 0.63 -13.53 -2.91
C ALA A 130 -0.59 -14.47 -3.00
N ASP A 131 -1.25 -14.70 -1.87
CA ASP A 131 -2.52 -15.42 -1.79
C ASP A 131 -3.58 -14.75 -2.69
N PRO A 132 -4.01 -15.38 -3.81
CA PRO A 132 -4.86 -14.72 -4.80
C PRO A 132 -6.25 -14.31 -4.27
N PRO A 133 -6.97 -15.12 -3.45
CA PRO A 133 -8.17 -14.69 -2.75
C PRO A 133 -7.98 -13.44 -1.88
N LEU A 134 -6.92 -13.37 -1.07
CA LEU A 134 -6.61 -12.20 -0.26
C LEU A 134 -6.31 -10.98 -1.15
N ALA A 135 -5.52 -11.16 -2.21
CA ALA A 135 -5.17 -10.10 -3.15
C ALA A 135 -6.41 -9.54 -3.88
N ALA A 136 -7.35 -10.41 -4.24
CA ALA A 136 -8.60 -9.99 -4.87
C ALA A 136 -9.45 -9.14 -3.93
N ARG A 137 -9.62 -9.59 -2.67
CA ARG A 137 -10.35 -8.84 -1.64
C ARG A 137 -9.70 -7.50 -1.32
N MET A 138 -8.37 -7.47 -1.19
CA MET A 138 -7.64 -6.22 -0.96
C MET A 138 -7.84 -5.23 -2.11
N ARG A 139 -7.77 -5.69 -3.37
CA ARG A 139 -8.02 -4.84 -4.54
C ARG A 139 -9.43 -4.27 -4.54
N GLU A 140 -10.43 -5.08 -4.20
CA GLU A 140 -11.82 -4.63 -4.08
C GLU A 140 -11.97 -3.55 -3.00
N ILE A 141 -11.41 -3.78 -1.81
CA ILE A 141 -11.41 -2.79 -0.72
C ILE A 141 -10.79 -1.47 -1.18
N LEU A 142 -9.64 -1.51 -1.86
CA LEU A 142 -8.99 -0.31 -2.36
C LEU A 142 -9.87 0.44 -3.38
N VAL A 143 -10.56 -0.27 -4.28
CA VAL A 143 -11.52 0.34 -5.22
C VAL A 143 -12.68 1.01 -4.50
N LEU A 144 -13.26 0.34 -3.49
CA LEU A 144 -14.36 0.91 -2.69
C LEU A 144 -13.93 2.16 -1.94
N ARG A 145 -12.74 2.13 -1.32
CA ARG A 145 -12.14 3.30 -0.65
C ARG A 145 -11.93 4.45 -1.62
N SER A 146 -11.37 4.21 -2.80
CA SER A 146 -11.20 5.25 -3.83
C SER A 146 -12.53 5.77 -4.38
N GLY A 147 -13.56 4.94 -4.38
CA GLY A 147 -14.93 5.31 -4.73
C GLY A 147 -15.72 5.96 -3.60
N MET A 148 -15.13 6.14 -2.41
CA MET A 148 -15.77 6.66 -1.19
C MET A 148 -16.95 5.81 -0.66
N ASP A 149 -17.06 4.54 -1.07
CA ASP A 149 -18.00 3.59 -0.47
C ASP A 149 -17.39 2.99 0.81
N LEU A 150 -17.29 3.85 1.83
CA LEU A 150 -16.69 3.51 3.12
C LEU A 150 -17.49 2.45 3.92
N PRO A 151 -18.84 2.43 3.90
CA PRO A 151 -19.60 1.38 4.57
C PRO A 151 -19.29 -0.02 4.00
N THR A 152 -19.35 -0.19 2.68
CA THR A 152 -19.07 -1.49 2.06
C THR A 152 -17.61 -1.90 2.27
N ALA A 153 -16.66 -0.95 2.17
CA ALA A 153 -15.26 -1.21 2.48
C ALA A 153 -15.05 -1.66 3.93
N MET A 154 -15.76 -1.05 4.89
CA MET A 154 -15.69 -1.43 6.30
C MET A 154 -16.19 -2.85 6.54
N ASP A 155 -17.31 -3.25 5.91
CA ASP A 155 -17.84 -4.61 6.02
C ASP A 155 -16.87 -5.66 5.48
N LEU A 156 -16.24 -5.39 4.33
CA LEU A 156 -15.20 -6.26 3.78
C LEU A 156 -13.97 -6.32 4.68
N LEU A 157 -13.54 -5.19 5.24
CA LEU A 157 -12.40 -5.14 6.15
C LEU A 157 -12.65 -5.89 7.45
N ASN A 158 -13.88 -5.83 7.99
CA ASN A 158 -14.28 -6.59 9.16
C ASN A 158 -14.17 -8.10 8.93
N GLN A 159 -14.55 -8.59 7.75
CA GLN A 159 -14.37 -9.99 7.38
C GLN A 159 -12.89 -10.31 7.13
N LEU A 160 -12.16 -9.42 6.45
CA LEU A 160 -10.78 -9.64 6.06
C LEU A 160 -9.86 -9.87 7.26
N VAL A 161 -9.99 -9.07 8.32
CA VAL A 161 -9.13 -9.18 9.50
C VAL A 161 -9.45 -10.41 10.37
N VAL A 162 -10.64 -11.00 10.20
CA VAL A 162 -11.02 -12.27 10.83
C VAL A 162 -10.41 -13.43 10.05
N ASP A 163 -10.50 -13.40 8.72
CA ASP A 163 -10.00 -14.47 7.86
C ASP A 163 -8.46 -14.47 7.77
N TYR A 164 -7.83 -13.30 7.84
CA TYR A 164 -6.38 -13.11 7.75
C TYR A 164 -5.86 -12.26 8.91
N PRO A 165 -5.86 -12.79 10.14
CA PRO A 165 -5.52 -12.01 11.33
C PRO A 165 -4.06 -11.54 11.37
N GLU A 166 -3.16 -12.19 10.63
CA GLU A 166 -1.73 -11.84 10.57
C GLU A 166 -1.39 -10.87 9.43
N TYR A 167 -2.37 -10.52 8.58
CA TYR A 167 -2.15 -9.62 7.46
C TYR A 167 -2.21 -8.15 7.90
N ALA A 168 -1.04 -7.59 8.22
CA ALA A 168 -0.87 -6.24 8.74
C ALA A 168 -1.63 -5.15 7.94
N GLU A 169 -1.57 -5.20 6.61
CA GLU A 169 -2.22 -4.19 5.76
C GLU A 169 -3.75 -4.23 5.89
N GLY A 170 -4.37 -5.39 6.13
CA GLY A 170 -5.82 -5.46 6.39
C GLY A 170 -6.23 -4.61 7.61
N TRP A 171 -5.45 -4.71 8.69
CA TRP A 171 -5.64 -3.87 9.87
C TRP A 171 -5.36 -2.39 9.58
N ASN A 172 -4.32 -2.07 8.79
CA ASN A 172 -3.97 -0.68 8.43
C ASN A 172 -5.09 0.00 7.63
N GLN A 173 -5.67 -0.72 6.68
CA GLN A 173 -6.80 -0.25 5.88
C GLN A 173 -8.00 0.06 6.79
N ARG A 174 -8.34 -0.84 7.71
CA ARG A 174 -9.45 -0.62 8.66
C ARG A 174 -9.18 0.50 9.65
N ALA A 175 -7.95 0.59 10.18
CA ALA A 175 -7.51 1.70 11.02
C ALA A 175 -7.69 3.05 10.31
N THR A 176 -7.40 3.10 9.01
CA THR A 176 -7.57 4.32 8.21
C THR A 176 -9.04 4.70 8.07
N LEU A 177 -9.95 3.74 7.87
CA LEU A 177 -11.39 4.04 7.87
C LEU A 177 -11.88 4.54 9.22
N HIS A 178 -11.47 3.90 10.32
CA HIS A 178 -11.79 4.38 11.67
C HIS A 178 -11.27 5.80 11.91
N TYR A 179 -10.04 6.11 11.46
CA TYR A 179 -9.50 7.47 11.53
C TYR A 179 -10.36 8.48 10.76
N LEU A 180 -10.77 8.16 9.52
CA LEU A 180 -11.65 9.01 8.71
C LEU A 180 -13.03 9.21 9.35
N MET A 181 -13.51 8.23 10.11
CA MET A 181 -14.73 8.31 10.91
C MET A 181 -14.54 9.00 12.27
N SER A 182 -13.34 9.52 12.56
CA SER A 182 -12.95 10.08 13.86
C SER A 182 -13.04 9.11 15.05
N ASP A 183 -13.15 7.80 14.79
CA ASP A 183 -13.06 6.75 15.80
C ASP A 183 -11.58 6.43 16.07
N TYR A 184 -10.91 7.36 16.76
CA TYR A 184 -9.50 7.24 17.07
C TYR A 184 -9.19 6.06 18.00
N ALA A 185 -10.13 5.64 18.84
CA ALA A 185 -9.92 4.51 19.73
C ALA A 185 -9.82 3.20 18.95
N ALA A 186 -10.76 2.95 18.03
CA ALA A 186 -10.71 1.77 17.16
C ALA A 186 -9.51 1.83 16.20
N SER A 187 -9.21 3.01 15.66
CA SER A 187 -8.04 3.21 14.80
C SER A 187 -6.72 2.85 15.51
N LEU A 188 -6.54 3.31 16.76
CA LEU A 188 -5.36 2.97 17.55
C LEU A 188 -5.25 1.47 17.84
N ALA A 189 -6.36 0.81 18.15
CA ALA A 189 -6.40 -0.63 18.39
C ALA A 189 -6.00 -1.44 17.15
N ASP A 190 -6.46 -1.03 15.97
CA ASP A 190 -6.05 -1.66 14.71
C ASP A 190 -4.59 -1.37 14.38
N ILE A 191 -4.10 -0.14 14.60
CA ILE A 191 -2.68 0.20 14.41
C ILE A 191 -1.78 -0.66 15.31
N GLU A 192 -2.19 -0.97 16.53
CA GLU A 192 -1.43 -1.89 17.40
C GLU A 192 -1.30 -3.27 16.76
N LYS A 193 -2.33 -3.76 16.06
CA LYS A 193 -2.24 -5.00 15.27
C LYS A 193 -1.30 -4.85 14.08
N VAL A 194 -1.36 -3.75 13.35
CA VAL A 194 -0.42 -3.49 12.24
C VAL A 194 1.02 -3.61 12.73
N LEU A 195 1.35 -2.90 13.82
CA LEU A 195 2.72 -2.83 14.35
C LEU A 195 3.15 -4.09 15.10
N GLN A 196 2.21 -4.95 15.49
CA GLN A 196 2.50 -6.28 15.99
C GLN A 196 3.07 -7.18 14.87
N PHE A 197 2.51 -7.11 13.66
CA PHE A 197 2.88 -7.97 12.54
C PHE A 197 3.92 -7.35 11.60
N GLU A 198 3.90 -6.04 11.41
CA GLU A 198 4.92 -5.29 10.66
C GLU A 198 5.36 -4.05 11.44
N PRO A 199 6.35 -4.18 12.34
CA PRO A 199 6.84 -3.07 13.16
C PRO A 199 7.42 -1.90 12.37
N ARG A 200 7.78 -2.10 11.09
CA ARG A 200 8.35 -1.08 10.20
C ARG A 200 7.29 -0.39 9.35
N HIS A 201 6.01 -0.63 9.62
CA HIS A 201 4.92 -0.05 8.86
C HIS A 201 4.82 1.47 9.10
N PHE A 202 5.55 2.24 8.30
CA PHE A 202 5.64 3.69 8.46
C PHE A 202 4.29 4.40 8.32
N GLY A 203 3.37 3.90 7.47
CA GLY A 203 2.01 4.43 7.38
C GLY A 203 1.24 4.37 8.71
N ALA A 204 1.29 3.24 9.42
CA ALA A 204 0.64 3.05 10.71
C ALA A 204 1.33 3.85 11.83
N LEU A 205 2.66 3.94 11.82
CA LEU A 205 3.40 4.82 12.75
C LEU A 205 3.01 6.28 12.58
N VAL A 206 2.93 6.76 11.33
CA VAL A 206 2.48 8.12 11.00
C VAL A 206 1.02 8.33 11.45
N GLY A 207 0.12 7.40 11.13
CA GLY A 207 -1.27 7.45 11.57
C GLY A 207 -1.40 7.55 13.09
N ARG A 208 -0.63 6.74 13.83
CA ARG A 208 -0.61 6.79 15.30
C ARG A 208 -0.06 8.10 15.83
N ALA A 209 1.01 8.61 15.23
CA ALA A 209 1.59 9.89 15.60
C ALA A 209 0.59 11.03 15.40
N MET A 210 -0.15 11.04 14.29
CA MET A 210 -1.19 12.03 14.00
C MET A 210 -2.35 11.98 14.98
N ILE A 211 -2.82 10.77 15.34
CA ILE A 211 -3.85 10.60 16.38
C ILE A 211 -3.34 11.10 17.74
N TYR A 212 -2.13 10.74 18.14
CA TYR A 212 -1.58 11.22 19.41
C TYR A 212 -1.38 12.73 19.42
N ARG A 213 -0.99 13.33 18.30
CA ARG A 213 -0.88 14.77 18.17
C ARG A 213 -2.24 15.45 18.33
N SER A 214 -3.30 14.94 17.68
CA SER A 214 -4.65 15.52 17.81
C SER A 214 -5.21 15.40 19.23
N GLN A 215 -4.77 14.38 19.98
CA GLN A 215 -5.10 14.20 21.40
C GLN A 215 -4.21 15.00 22.37
N GLY A 216 -3.29 15.84 21.88
CA GLY A 216 -2.34 16.59 22.71
C GLY A 216 -1.25 15.74 23.38
N LYS A 217 -1.11 14.47 23.00
CA LYS A 217 -0.11 13.53 23.52
C LYS A 217 1.23 13.68 22.79
N GLN A 218 1.81 14.87 22.87
CA GLN A 218 2.96 15.29 22.04
C GLN A 218 4.17 14.35 22.15
N ALA A 219 4.52 13.88 23.34
CA ALA A 219 5.66 12.99 23.53
C ALA A 219 5.49 11.64 22.80
N LEU A 220 4.28 11.08 22.79
CA LEU A 220 3.98 9.84 22.07
C LEU A 220 3.99 10.07 20.55
N ALA A 221 3.44 11.21 20.11
CA ALA A 221 3.43 11.59 18.71
C ALA A 221 4.86 11.75 18.14
N LEU A 222 5.73 12.48 18.86
CA LEU A 222 7.13 12.65 18.49
C LEU A 222 7.89 11.32 18.45
N ARG A 223 7.65 10.43 19.42
CA ARG A 223 8.26 9.10 19.45
C ARG A 223 7.91 8.29 18.20
N ASP A 224 6.64 8.22 17.86
CA ASP A 224 6.18 7.41 16.73
C ASP A 224 6.59 8.04 15.38
N MET A 225 6.55 9.37 15.26
CA MET A 225 7.07 10.05 14.07
C MET A 225 8.59 9.87 13.92
N ALA A 226 9.36 9.94 15.01
CA ALA A 226 10.80 9.67 14.96
C ALA A 226 11.09 8.23 14.51
N ALA A 227 10.32 7.24 14.99
CA ALA A 227 10.42 5.87 14.52
C ALA A 227 10.09 5.73 13.02
N ALA A 228 9.04 6.40 12.55
CA ALA A 228 8.67 6.42 11.13
C ALA A 228 9.78 7.03 10.27
N LEU A 229 10.37 8.15 10.70
CA LEU A 229 11.46 8.84 9.98
C LEU A 229 12.77 8.06 9.98
N ALA A 230 13.03 7.23 10.99
CA ALA A 230 14.17 6.31 10.98
C ALA A 230 14.05 5.24 9.87
N ILE A 231 12.82 4.91 9.45
CA ILE A 231 12.52 3.96 8.38
C ILE A 231 12.43 4.67 7.03
N HIS A 232 11.67 5.77 6.99
CA HIS A 232 11.40 6.58 5.80
C HIS A 232 11.78 8.06 6.05
N PRO A 233 13.05 8.46 5.81
CA PRO A 233 13.52 9.81 6.12
C PRO A 233 12.85 10.96 5.32
N PHE A 234 12.21 10.62 4.20
CA PHE A 234 11.57 11.55 3.27
C PHE A 234 10.04 11.62 3.40
N LEU A 235 9.47 11.23 4.56
CA LEU A 235 8.03 11.38 4.80
C LEU A 235 7.65 12.86 4.72
N VAL A 236 6.55 13.17 4.06
CA VAL A 236 6.07 14.55 3.91
C VAL A 236 5.54 15.09 5.24
N GLU A 237 4.97 14.20 6.05
CA GLU A 237 4.45 14.44 7.39
C GLU A 237 5.55 14.86 8.37
N ARG A 238 6.83 14.70 8.01
CA ARG A 238 7.94 15.29 8.74
C ARG A 238 7.76 16.79 9.01
N ALA A 239 7.19 17.52 8.04
CA ALA A 239 6.94 18.96 8.16
C ALA A 239 5.95 19.31 9.29
N LEU A 240 5.14 18.35 9.72
CA LEU A 240 4.17 18.49 10.80
C LEU A 240 4.78 18.39 12.20
N PHE A 241 6.07 18.02 12.28
CA PHE A 241 6.84 17.83 13.51
C PHE A 241 8.16 18.62 13.44
N PRO A 242 8.10 19.96 13.47
CA PRO A 242 9.28 20.82 13.36
C PRO A 242 10.33 20.54 14.45
N GLU A 243 9.92 20.03 15.61
CA GLU A 243 10.81 19.66 16.72
C GLU A 243 11.81 18.56 16.32
N LEU A 244 11.49 17.74 15.32
CA LEU A 244 12.37 16.72 14.77
C LEU A 244 13.29 17.25 13.66
N LEU A 245 13.11 18.50 13.21
CA LEU A 245 13.95 19.15 12.21
C LEU A 245 15.18 19.81 12.85
N ASP A 246 15.00 20.39 14.03
CA ASP A 246 16.03 21.20 14.71
C ASP A 246 17.24 20.39 15.19
N GLY A 247 17.11 19.06 15.30
CA GLY A 247 18.20 18.15 15.64
C GLY A 247 19.15 17.82 14.49
N VAL A 248 18.78 18.12 13.24
CA VAL A 248 19.60 17.82 12.04
C VAL A 248 20.40 19.03 11.56
N THR A 249 19.97 20.25 11.89
CA THR A 249 20.62 21.51 11.48
C THR A 249 21.74 21.96 12.43
N ARG A 250 21.99 21.25 13.53
CA ARG A 250 23.15 21.43 14.41
C ARG A 250 24.22 20.37 14.14
N ILE A 251 24.72 20.28 12.91
CA ILE A 251 25.94 19.55 12.57
C ILE A 251 26.76 20.41 11.61
#